data_AF-A0A1F6VBY8-F1
#
_entry.id   AF-A0A1F6VBY8-F1
#
_cell.length_a   1.000
_cell.length_b   1.000
_cell.length_c   1.000
_cell.angle_alpha   90.00
_cell.angle_beta   90.00
_cell.angle_gamma   90.00
#
_symmetry.space_group_name_H-M   'P 1'
#
loop_
_entity.id
_entity.type
_entity.pdbx_description
1 polymer ?
#
loop_
_entity_poly.entity_id
_entity_poly.type
_entity_poly.pdbx_seq_one_letter_code
_entity_poly.pdbx_strand_id
1 'polypeptide(L)' 'MINCSRCHGVRLVNPAGYTFDLRRFPPDQRERFSQSVANGKGNMPAWGDLLKLDQIDALWAYVKTEGANQRQ' A
#
# COMPACT_ATOMS: atom_id res chain seq x y z
N MET A 1 13.33 5.53 7.46
CA MET A 1 11.96 5.17 7.92
C MET A 1 11.01 5.34 6.75
N ILE A 2 10.44 4.24 6.27
CA ILE A 2 9.48 4.22 5.15
C ILE A 2 8.11 4.65 5.72
N ASN A 3 7.62 5.85 5.37
CA ASN A 3 6.48 6.46 6.06
C ASN A 3 5.17 6.27 5.30
N CYS A 4 4.81 5.02 5.00
CA CYS A 4 3.55 4.66 4.35
C CYS A 4 2.33 5.12 5.16
N SER A 5 2.39 4.99 6.49
CA SER A 5 1.32 5.34 7.43
C SER A 5 1.03 6.84 7.51
N ARG A 6 1.97 7.71 7.15
CA ARG A 6 1.72 9.15 7.09
C ARG A 6 0.63 9.51 6.07
N CYS A 7 0.59 8.75 4.98
CA CYS A 7 -0.32 8.98 3.86
C CYS A 7 -1.50 8.00 3.88
N HIS A 8 -1.27 6.74 4.23
CA HIS A 8 -2.29 5.68 4.22
C HIS A 8 -2.88 5.39 5.62
N GLY A 9 -2.37 6.02 6.67
CA GLY A 9 -2.82 5.81 8.05
C GLY A 9 -2.22 4.58 8.74
N VAL A 10 -2.33 4.55 10.06
CA VAL A 10 -2.02 3.36 10.86
C VAL A 10 -3.02 2.28 10.48
N ARG A 11 -2.54 1.04 10.27
CA ARG A 11 -3.38 -0.08 9.80
C ARG A 11 -4.16 0.23 8.51
N LEU A 12 -3.60 1.09 7.66
CA LEU A 12 -4.21 1.51 6.38
C LEU A 12 -5.55 2.25 6.55
N VAL A 13 -5.88 2.70 7.76
CA VAL A 13 -7.06 3.51 8.05
C VAL A 13 -6.72 4.95 7.72
N ASN A 14 -7.01 5.37 6.50
CA ASN A 14 -6.72 6.73 6.05
C ASN A 14 -7.47 7.75 6.95
N PRO A 15 -6.76 8.63 7.68
CA PRO A 15 -7.40 9.55 8.62
C PRO A 15 -8.18 10.68 7.94
N ALA A 16 -8.00 10.93 6.63
CA ALA A 16 -8.57 12.11 5.99
C ALA A 16 -8.89 12.00 4.49
N GLY A 17 -8.96 10.80 3.91
CA GLY A 17 -9.44 10.58 2.53
C GLY A 17 -8.56 11.14 1.40
N TYR A 18 -7.42 11.77 1.71
CA TYR A 18 -6.51 12.36 0.71
C TYR A 18 -5.75 11.34 -0.15
N THR A 19 -5.83 10.06 0.18
CA THR A 19 -5.12 8.97 -0.51
C THR A 19 -6.04 7.79 -0.70
N PHE A 20 -5.69 6.93 -1.65
CA PHE A 20 -6.44 5.71 -1.92
C PHE A 20 -6.51 4.83 -0.66
N ASP A 21 -7.71 4.36 -0.34
CA ASP A 21 -7.92 3.39 0.74
C ASP A 21 -7.39 2.01 0.31
N LEU A 22 -6.20 1.67 0.78
CA LEU A 22 -5.52 0.42 0.45
C LEU A 22 -6.29 -0.82 0.91
N ARG A 23 -7.20 -0.69 1.88
CA ARG A 23 -8.06 -1.81 2.35
C ARG A 23 -9.10 -2.21 1.29
N ARG A 24 -9.37 -1.33 0.33
CA ARG A 24 -10.27 -1.55 -0.82
C ARG A 24 -9.51 -1.88 -2.10
N PHE A 25 -8.20 -2.10 -2.02
CA PHE A 25 -7.40 -2.44 -3.19
C PHE A 25 -7.83 -3.84 -3.72
N PRO A 26 -8.13 -3.97 -5.03
CA PRO A 26 -8.50 -5.25 -5.64
C PRO A 26 -7.43 -6.33 -5.43
N PRO A 27 -7.77 -7.49 -4.84
CA PRO A 27 -6.81 -8.54 -4.47
C PRO A 27 -6.20 -9.29 -5.66
N ASP A 28 -6.78 -9.15 -6.84
CA ASP A 28 -6.29 -9.67 -8.12
C ASP A 28 -5.22 -8.77 -8.77
N GLN A 29 -5.01 -7.55 -8.27
CA GLN A 29 -4.16 -6.54 -8.91
C GLN A 29 -2.80 -6.35 -8.24
N ARG A 30 -2.14 -7.44 -7.84
CA ARG A 30 -0.80 -7.41 -7.21
C ARG A 30 0.21 -6.61 -8.06
N GLU A 31 0.24 -6.83 -9.37
CA GLU A 31 1.20 -6.15 -10.24
C GLU A 31 1.00 -4.62 -10.25
N ARG A 32 -0.26 -4.18 -10.28
CA ARG A 32 -0.59 -2.76 -10.19
C ARG A 32 -0.12 -2.16 -8.86
N PHE A 33 -0.22 -2.93 -7.77
CA PHE A 33 0.30 -2.53 -6.46
C PHE A 33 1.82 -2.39 -6.50
N SER A 34 2.54 -3.43 -6.95
CA SER A 34 4.01 -3.41 -6.99
C SER A 34 4.54 -2.29 -7.89
N GLN A 35 3.92 -2.05 -9.05
CA GLN A 35 4.29 -0.94 -9.92
C GLN A 35 4.06 0.42 -9.26
N SER A 36 2.94 0.60 -8.55
CA SER A 36 2.66 1.86 -7.84
C SER A 36 3.65 2.10 -6.68
N VAL A 37 4.08 1.04 -5.99
CA VAL A 37 5.08 1.14 -4.91
C VAL A 37 6.47 1.40 -5.47
N ALA A 38 6.88 0.64 -6.50
CA ALA A 38 8.21 0.76 -7.08
C ALA A 38 8.40 2.10 -7.79
N ASN A 39 7.44 2.48 -8.65
CA ASN A 39 7.58 3.64 -9.55
C ASN A 39 6.87 4.90 -9.04
N GLY A 40 6.12 4.80 -7.95
CA GLY A 40 5.25 5.89 -7.49
C GLY A 40 3.99 6.04 -8.33
N LYS A 41 3.07 6.91 -7.88
CA LYS A 41 1.82 7.22 -8.60
C LYS A 41 1.24 8.56 -8.15
N GLY A 42 1.23 9.55 -9.03
CA GLY A 42 0.78 10.90 -8.68
C GLY A 42 1.60 11.46 -7.51
N ASN A 43 0.95 11.77 -6.38
CA ASN A 43 1.61 12.24 -5.16
C ASN A 43 2.27 11.13 -4.32
N MET A 44 2.11 9.86 -4.70
CA MET A 44 2.79 8.75 -4.04
C MET A 44 4.23 8.64 -4.57
N PRO A 45 5.25 8.79 -3.71
CA PRO A 45 6.65 8.70 -4.14
C PRO A 45 7.02 7.28 -4.58
N ALA A 46 8.04 7.19 -5.43
CA ALA A 46 8.65 5.93 -5.85
C ALA A 46 9.52 5.35 -4.73
N TRP A 47 9.44 4.04 -4.51
CA TRP A 47 10.20 3.34 -3.47
C TRP A 47 11.06 2.21 -4.00
N GLY A 48 11.13 2.01 -5.32
CA GLY A 48 11.85 0.89 -5.96
C GLY A 48 13.35 0.86 -5.66
N ASP A 49 13.97 2.02 -5.42
CA ASP A 49 15.40 2.11 -5.07
C ASP A 49 15.66 1.80 -3.59
N LEU A 50 14.61 1.81 -2.75
CA LEU A 50 14.70 1.62 -1.30
C LEU A 50 14.14 0.28 -0.82
N LEU A 51 13.20 -0.30 -1.57
CA LEU A 51 12.52 -1.54 -1.24
C LEU A 51 12.93 -2.64 -2.21
N LYS A 52 13.30 -3.79 -1.64
CA LYS A 52 13.50 -5.02 -2.39
C LYS A 52 12.16 -5.66 -2.75
N LEU A 53 12.15 -6.54 -3.76
CA LEU A 53 10.94 -7.21 -4.25
C LEU A 53 10.21 -8.01 -3.16
N ASP A 54 10.96 -8.70 -2.29
CA ASP A 54 10.42 -9.45 -1.14
C ASP A 54 9.73 -8.53 -0.11
N GLN A 55 10.27 -7.33 0.09
CA GLN A 55 9.65 -6.32 0.97
C GLN A 55 8.35 -5.78 0.36
N ILE A 56 8.31 -5.58 -0.96
CA ILE A 56 7.08 -5.19 -1.67
C ILE A 56 6.03 -6.30 -1.56
N ASP A 57 6.43 -7.57 -1.65
CA ASP A 57 5.53 -8.71 -1.47
C ASP A 57 5.01 -8.84 -0.03
N ALA A 58 5.84 -8.57 0.97
CA ALA A 58 5.41 -8.51 2.36
C ALA A 58 4.39 -7.39 2.60
N LEU A 59 4.61 -6.20 2.01
CA LEU A 59 3.65 -5.09 2.04
C LEU A 59 2.33 -5.48 1.38
N TRP A 60 2.38 -6.19 0.25
CA TRP A 60 1.19 -6.69 -0.43
C TRP A 60 0.38 -7.65 0.45
N ALA A 61 1.06 -8.60 1.10
CA ALA A 61 0.42 -9.52 2.04
C ALA A 61 -0.28 -8.76 3.18
N TYR A 62 0.39 -7.76 3.75
CA TYR A 62 -0.17 -6.90 4.80
C TYR A 62 -1.43 -6.14 4.33
N VAL A 63 -1.39 -5.52 3.14
CA VAL A 63 -2.53 -4.80 2.56
C VAL A 63 -3.73 -5.71 2.37
N LYS A 64 -3.53 -6.92 1.86
CA LYS A 64 -4.60 -7.91 1.70
C LYS A 64 -5.22 -8.30 3.04
N THR A 65 -4.39 -8.54 4.06
CA THR A 65 -4.85 -8.92 5.40
C THR A 65 -5.66 -7.81 6.05
N GLU A 66 -5.21 -6.55 6.02
CA GLU A 66 -5.99 -5.45 6.57
C GLU A 66 -7.30 -5.21 5.80
N GLY A 67 -7.30 -5.38 4.46
CA GLY A 67 -8.52 -5.36 3.67
C GLY A 67 -9.50 -6.50 3.97
N ALA A 68 -8.99 -7.68 4.37
CA ALA A 68 -9.82 -8.79 4.85
C ALA A 68 -10.36 -8.53 6.26
N ASN A 69 -9.55 -7.98 7.17
CA ASN A 69 -9.92 -7.66 8.55
C ASN A 69 -11.02 -6.58 8.64
N GLN A 70 -11.22 -5.77 7.61
CA GLN A 70 -12.29 -4.78 7.51
C GLN A 70 -13.69 -5.35 7.22
N ARG A 71 -13.77 -6.62 6.81
CA ARG A 71 -15.04 -7.29 6.48
C ARG A 71 -15.65 -8.05 7.68
N GLN A 72 -15.03 -7.94 8.84
CA GLN A 72 -15.49 -8.45 10.13
C GLN A 72 -15.89 -7.28 11.01
#